data_AF-A0A838EZ35-F1
#
_entry.id   AF-A0A838EZ35-F1
#
_cell.length_a   1.000
_cell.length_b   1.000
_cell.length_c   1.000
_cell.angle_alpha   90.00
_cell.angle_beta   90.00
_cell.angle_gamma   90.00
#
_symmetry.space_group_name_H-M   'P 1'
#
loop_
_entity.id
_entity.type
_entity.pdbx_description
1 polymer ?
#
loop_
_entity_poly.entity_id
_entity_poly.type
_entity_poly.pdbx_seq_one_letter_code
_entity_poly.pdbx_strand_id
1 'polypeptide(L)'
;MKFQSIKPACFTLSWLLISGIYSTTAFSKEDVSTQNVNKMTADWPARPKLAVQEMMAKYGEPLEVSSETVVWHNQGPYKRIMVTKTEIPHDFPKPHMDFLEHTIHYNVPTEKVSDLVAFDASMTVNRTAGEMSARCDLEGHNILTLNLAKDIITGKKSVAQARKDFGTNVVDDVLGKHPVYVEKLTFEPHTMAKAAFADKPIIPGSPIRSEKGDVKAMGDAEVLAFVIATDDNEVLAAAEAQKKDISKEVKDYAKMLHMEHGKNQKTVMGLGQKIKSTPTDTKAVDELRVKGAQDLSKLVPLDGKEFEKAYMDAMVKGHNEVISMIDGQLIPATKNGELKKQLMETREHVSMHLEEAKKIQANL
;
A
#
# COMPACT_ATOMS: atom_id res chain seq x y z
N MET A 1 -65.10 3.30 29.70
CA MET A 1 -63.81 2.64 30.05
C MET A 1 -62.85 2.83 28.88
N LYS A 2 -61.87 3.72 29.01
CA LYS A 2 -60.80 3.92 28.02
C LYS A 2 -59.53 3.27 28.56
N PHE A 3 -59.00 2.29 27.83
CA PHE A 3 -57.68 1.71 28.09
C PHE A 3 -56.60 2.67 27.57
N GLN A 4 -55.70 3.10 28.46
CA GLN A 4 -54.44 3.76 28.10
C GLN A 4 -53.45 2.67 27.66
N SER A 5 -52.94 2.79 26.43
CA SER A 5 -51.83 1.97 25.95
C SER A 5 -50.51 2.60 26.39
N ILE A 6 -49.69 1.81 27.08
CA ILE A 6 -48.31 2.13 27.43
C ILE A 6 -47.46 1.91 26.18
N LYS A 7 -46.75 2.93 25.72
CA LYS A 7 -45.71 2.80 24.69
C LYS A 7 -44.39 2.36 25.34
N PRO A 8 -43.64 1.40 24.77
CA PRO A 8 -42.32 1.05 25.29
C PRO A 8 -41.31 2.15 24.94
N ALA A 9 -40.49 2.51 25.93
CA ALA A 9 -39.36 3.42 25.77
C ALA A 9 -38.31 2.79 24.84
N CYS A 10 -38.09 3.43 23.70
CA CYS A 10 -37.02 3.11 22.78
C CYS A 10 -35.72 3.69 23.35
N PHE A 11 -34.87 2.86 23.94
CA PHE A 11 -33.49 3.23 24.27
C PHE A 11 -32.69 3.27 22.97
N THR A 12 -32.57 4.45 22.36
CA THR A 12 -31.58 4.70 21.31
C THR A 12 -30.21 4.83 21.98
N LEU A 13 -29.41 3.76 21.94
CA LEU A 13 -27.95 3.88 22.11
C LEU A 13 -27.44 4.81 21.01
N SER A 14 -27.10 6.04 21.38
CA SER A 14 -26.37 6.95 20.52
C SER A 14 -24.95 6.41 20.39
N TRP A 15 -24.68 5.70 19.29
CA TRP A 15 -23.31 5.54 18.81
C TRP A 15 -22.78 6.93 18.53
N LEU A 16 -21.86 7.42 19.37
CA LEU A 16 -20.96 8.50 18.98
C LEU A 16 -20.05 7.95 17.87
N LEU A 17 -20.57 7.89 16.66
CA LEU A 17 -19.76 8.10 15.47
C LEU A 17 -19.29 9.55 15.58
N ILE A 18 -18.07 9.74 16.07
CA ILE A 18 -17.31 10.95 15.76
C ILE A 18 -17.14 10.88 14.24
N SER A 19 -18.12 11.43 13.53
CA SER A 19 -17.97 11.88 12.16
C SER A 19 -16.94 13.00 12.26
N GLY A 20 -15.67 12.60 12.17
CA GLY A 20 -14.64 13.51 11.72
C GLY A 20 -15.18 14.11 10.44
N ILE A 21 -15.45 15.42 10.48
CA ILE A 21 -15.71 16.22 9.31
C ILE A 21 -14.41 16.09 8.51
N TYR A 22 -14.35 15.07 7.65
CA TYR A 22 -13.45 15.08 6.53
C TYR A 22 -13.93 16.27 5.72
N SER A 23 -13.28 17.41 5.93
CA SER A 23 -13.07 18.31 4.82
C SER A 23 -12.29 17.46 3.83
N THR A 24 -13.01 16.84 2.91
CA THR A 24 -12.42 16.52 1.62
C THR A 24 -11.98 17.88 1.09
N THR A 25 -10.75 18.28 1.38
CA THR A 25 -10.00 18.95 0.34
C THR A 25 -10.05 17.96 -0.80
N ALA A 26 -11.05 18.13 -1.67
CA ALA A 26 -10.92 17.68 -3.04
C ALA A 26 -9.51 18.14 -3.42
N PHE A 27 -8.62 17.20 -3.74
CA PHE A 27 -7.41 17.54 -4.47
C PHE A 27 -7.93 18.37 -5.63
N SER A 28 -7.73 19.69 -5.57
CA SER A 28 -8.21 20.54 -6.63
C SER A 28 -7.51 20.01 -7.86
N LYS A 29 -8.26 19.87 -8.95
CA LYS A 29 -7.76 19.48 -10.26
C LYS A 29 -6.87 20.60 -10.87
N GLU A 30 -6.29 21.43 -10.00
CA GLU A 30 -5.29 22.45 -10.24
C GLU A 30 -3.97 21.71 -10.02
N ASP A 31 -3.27 21.20 -11.02
CA ASP A 31 -2.53 22.04 -11.95
C ASP A 31 -1.97 21.15 -13.07
N VAL A 32 -2.78 20.30 -13.71
CA VAL A 32 -2.29 19.42 -14.81
C VAL A 32 -2.63 19.98 -16.19
N SER A 33 -2.78 21.31 -16.25
CA SER A 33 -2.99 22.00 -17.52
C SER A 33 -1.77 21.83 -18.42
N THR A 34 -2.00 21.88 -19.73
CA THR A 34 -0.94 21.96 -20.75
C THR A 34 0.14 23.01 -20.40
N GLN A 35 -0.23 24.11 -19.74
CA GLN A 35 0.72 25.14 -19.29
C GLN A 35 1.66 24.63 -18.19
N ASN A 36 1.15 23.85 -17.23
CA ASN A 36 2.00 23.29 -16.19
C ASN A 36 2.90 22.16 -16.71
N VAL A 37 2.39 21.31 -17.63
CA VAL A 37 3.24 20.29 -18.30
C VAL A 37 4.42 20.95 -18.99
N ASN A 38 4.19 22.01 -19.78
CA ASN A 38 5.25 22.73 -20.48
C ASN A 38 6.26 23.38 -19.53
N LYS A 39 5.78 23.89 -18.38
CA LYS A 39 6.65 24.47 -17.34
C LYS A 39 7.52 23.41 -16.68
N MET A 40 6.93 22.29 -16.27
CA MET A 40 7.63 21.22 -15.54
C MET A 40 8.60 20.42 -16.44
N THR A 41 8.32 20.37 -17.75
CA THR A 41 9.18 19.71 -18.76
C THR A 41 10.06 20.69 -19.54
N ALA A 42 10.17 21.94 -19.08
CA ALA A 42 10.88 22.99 -19.81
C ALA A 42 12.37 22.63 -20.04
N ASP A 43 13.01 22.05 -19.03
CA ASP A 43 14.44 21.69 -19.00
C ASP A 43 14.71 20.21 -19.35
N TRP A 44 13.71 19.47 -19.81
CA TRP A 44 13.86 18.06 -20.18
C TRP A 44 14.66 17.89 -21.48
N PRO A 45 15.36 16.76 -21.64
CA PRO A 45 15.94 16.39 -22.93
C PRO A 45 14.87 16.30 -24.03
N ALA A 46 15.28 16.58 -25.27
CA ALA A 46 14.35 16.74 -26.39
C ALA A 46 13.51 15.48 -26.69
N ARG A 47 14.09 14.28 -26.53
CA ARG A 47 13.40 13.01 -26.83
C ARG A 47 12.26 12.70 -25.85
N PRO A 48 12.47 12.68 -24.51
CA PRO A 48 11.36 12.59 -23.55
C PRO A 48 10.30 13.69 -23.75
N LYS A 49 10.72 14.93 -24.04
CA LYS A 49 9.78 16.02 -24.27
C LYS A 49 8.88 15.79 -25.48
N LEU A 50 9.44 15.25 -26.57
CA LEU A 50 8.66 14.83 -27.73
C LEU A 50 7.68 13.70 -27.36
N ALA A 51 8.13 12.67 -26.63
CA ALA A 51 7.24 11.60 -26.19
C ALA A 51 6.09 12.10 -25.32
N VAL A 52 6.32 13.09 -24.43
CA VAL A 52 5.24 13.75 -23.68
C VAL A 52 4.22 14.37 -24.64
N GLN A 53 4.67 15.10 -25.66
CA GLN A 53 3.78 15.74 -26.63
C GLN A 53 2.97 14.71 -27.43
N GLU A 54 3.60 13.61 -27.87
CA GLU A 54 2.94 12.53 -28.58
C GLU A 54 1.90 11.82 -27.71
N MET A 55 2.23 11.51 -26.46
CA MET A 55 1.30 10.91 -25.51
C MET A 55 0.15 11.85 -25.17
N MET A 56 0.40 13.17 -25.01
CA MET A 56 -0.66 14.16 -24.82
C MET A 56 -1.59 14.25 -26.03
N ALA A 57 -1.03 14.23 -27.24
CA ALA A 57 -1.82 14.28 -28.47
C ALA A 57 -2.73 13.04 -28.61
N LYS A 58 -2.26 11.87 -28.16
CA LYS A 58 -3.00 10.61 -28.26
C LYS A 58 -3.97 10.35 -27.11
N TYR A 59 -3.58 10.66 -25.87
CA TYR A 59 -4.28 10.27 -24.64
C TYR A 59 -4.85 11.45 -23.84
N GLY A 60 -4.63 12.69 -24.30
CA GLY A 60 -5.06 13.90 -23.60
C GLY A 60 -4.12 14.31 -22.47
N GLU A 61 -4.58 15.20 -21.59
CA GLU A 61 -3.77 15.71 -20.49
C GLU A 61 -3.40 14.59 -19.48
N PRO A 62 -2.17 14.61 -18.94
CA PRO A 62 -1.75 13.63 -17.93
C PRO A 62 -2.54 13.80 -16.62
N LEU A 63 -2.40 12.83 -15.72
CA LEU A 63 -2.96 12.89 -14.37
C LEU A 63 -1.93 13.31 -13.32
N GLU A 64 -0.64 13.06 -13.59
CA GLU A 64 0.46 13.47 -12.71
C GLU A 64 1.60 14.07 -13.52
N VAL A 65 2.17 15.15 -13.00
CA VAL A 65 3.33 15.84 -13.58
C VAL A 65 4.25 16.24 -12.44
N SER A 66 5.53 15.92 -12.59
CA SER A 66 6.62 16.36 -11.70
C SER A 66 7.80 16.86 -12.53
N SER A 67 8.88 17.29 -11.87
CA SER A 67 10.12 17.63 -12.57
C SER A 67 10.79 16.43 -13.23
N GLU A 68 10.42 15.19 -12.87
CA GLU A 68 11.08 13.96 -13.32
C GLU A 68 10.18 13.04 -14.14
N THR A 69 8.85 13.16 -14.00
CA THR A 69 7.88 12.24 -14.62
C THR A 69 6.62 12.93 -15.12
N VAL A 70 6.04 12.40 -16.19
CA VAL A 70 4.68 12.70 -16.66
C VAL A 70 3.92 11.39 -16.78
N VAL A 71 2.75 11.29 -16.14
CA VAL A 71 2.02 10.02 -15.97
C VAL A 71 0.56 10.14 -16.38
N TRP A 72 0.09 9.18 -17.16
CA TRP A 72 -1.31 8.91 -17.41
C TRP A 72 -1.71 7.60 -16.73
N HIS A 73 -2.89 7.57 -16.13
CA HIS A 73 -3.47 6.34 -15.55
C HIS A 73 -4.72 5.93 -16.31
N ASN A 74 -4.91 4.61 -16.45
CA ASN A 74 -6.11 3.99 -17.00
C ASN A 74 -6.49 4.52 -18.40
N GLN A 75 -5.50 4.72 -19.27
CA GLN A 75 -5.70 5.13 -20.66
C GLN A 75 -5.65 3.92 -21.59
N GLY A 76 -6.73 3.69 -22.34
CA GLY A 76 -6.85 2.51 -23.21
C GLY A 76 -6.63 1.20 -22.42
N PRO A 77 -5.79 0.27 -22.90
CA PRO A 77 -5.52 -0.99 -22.19
C PRO A 77 -4.48 -0.85 -21.06
N TYR A 78 -3.91 0.34 -20.86
CA TYR A 78 -2.79 0.54 -19.97
C TYR A 78 -3.24 0.94 -18.58
N LYS A 79 -2.68 0.27 -17.57
CA LYS A 79 -2.77 0.69 -16.18
C LYS A 79 -2.11 2.06 -16.00
N ARG A 80 -0.93 2.22 -16.60
CA ARG A 80 -0.09 3.42 -16.49
C ARG A 80 0.76 3.60 -17.75
N ILE A 81 0.80 4.84 -18.24
CA ILE A 81 1.78 5.31 -19.23
C ILE A 81 2.65 6.34 -18.51
N MET A 82 3.96 6.20 -18.58
CA MET A 82 4.88 7.10 -17.89
C MET A 82 6.03 7.51 -18.82
N VAL A 83 6.27 8.81 -18.91
CA VAL A 83 7.49 9.37 -19.51
C VAL A 83 8.39 9.89 -18.41
N THR A 84 9.69 9.59 -18.46
CA THR A 84 10.70 10.05 -17.51
C THR A 84 11.66 11.06 -18.14
N LYS A 85 12.11 12.05 -17.36
CA LYS A 85 13.18 12.98 -17.77
C LYS A 85 14.48 12.26 -18.09
N THR A 86 14.82 11.27 -17.26
CA THR A 86 16.06 10.49 -17.38
C THR A 86 15.97 9.54 -18.56
N GLU A 87 17.04 9.49 -19.35
CA GLU A 87 17.23 8.58 -20.47
C GLU A 87 18.22 7.48 -20.07
N ILE A 88 17.87 6.23 -20.32
CA ILE A 88 18.74 5.08 -20.02
C ILE A 88 19.16 4.43 -21.36
N PRO A 89 20.47 4.31 -21.66
CA PRO A 89 20.93 3.63 -22.87
C PRO A 89 20.47 2.18 -22.94
N HIS A 90 19.92 1.78 -24.09
CA HIS A 90 19.45 0.43 -24.35
C HIS A 90 19.78 0.01 -25.80
N ASP A 91 20.48 -1.12 -25.95
CA ASP A 91 21.05 -1.53 -27.25
C ASP A 91 20.25 -2.62 -27.98
N PHE A 92 19.10 -3.04 -27.45
CA PHE A 92 18.25 -4.05 -28.09
C PHE A 92 16.95 -3.42 -28.62
N PRO A 93 16.56 -3.66 -29.88
CA PRO A 93 17.25 -4.45 -30.91
C PRO A 93 18.38 -3.66 -31.60
N LYS A 94 18.47 -2.36 -31.35
CA LYS A 94 19.54 -1.45 -31.77
C LYS A 94 19.72 -0.36 -30.70
N PRO A 95 20.85 0.36 -30.68
CA PRO A 95 21.07 1.48 -29.76
C PRO A 95 19.96 2.54 -29.81
N HIS A 96 19.33 2.78 -28.66
CA HIS A 96 18.33 3.81 -28.40
C HIS A 96 18.31 4.15 -26.89
N MET A 97 17.34 4.93 -26.44
CA MET A 97 17.19 5.30 -25.04
C MET A 97 15.81 4.94 -24.50
N ASP A 98 15.78 4.45 -23.28
CA ASP A 98 14.57 4.18 -22.54
C ASP A 98 14.13 5.42 -21.76
N PHE A 99 12.92 5.88 -22.03
CA PHE A 99 12.28 6.97 -21.27
C PHE A 99 10.74 6.92 -21.30
N LEU A 100 10.12 6.06 -22.11
CA LEU A 100 8.67 5.87 -22.19
C LEU A 100 8.30 4.45 -21.76
N GLU A 101 7.41 4.33 -20.79
CA GLU A 101 6.98 3.06 -20.21
C GLU A 101 5.47 2.87 -20.33
N HIS A 102 5.07 1.66 -20.76
CA HIS A 102 3.69 1.20 -20.74
C HIS A 102 3.53 0.04 -19.77
N THR A 103 2.65 0.20 -18.79
CA THR A 103 2.34 -0.81 -17.78
C THR A 103 0.93 -1.33 -17.98
N ILE A 104 0.76 -2.64 -17.96
CA ILE A 104 -0.54 -3.30 -18.00
C ILE A 104 -0.80 -4.11 -16.73
N HIS A 105 -2.07 -4.33 -16.44
CA HIS A 105 -2.49 -5.33 -15.46
C HIS A 105 -2.23 -6.73 -16.02
N TYR A 106 -1.28 -7.47 -15.44
CA TYR A 106 -0.97 -8.83 -15.88
C TYR A 106 -0.38 -9.67 -14.74
N ASN A 107 -0.91 -10.88 -14.55
CA ASN A 107 -0.36 -11.84 -13.59
C ASN A 107 0.61 -12.76 -14.33
N VAL A 108 1.90 -12.41 -14.30
CA VAL A 108 2.96 -13.20 -14.92
C VAL A 108 3.23 -14.44 -14.06
N PRO A 109 3.18 -15.66 -14.63
CA PRO A 109 3.60 -16.87 -13.95
C PRO A 109 5.07 -16.78 -13.51
N THR A 110 5.39 -17.19 -12.29
CA THR A 110 6.74 -17.03 -11.70
C THR A 110 7.81 -17.72 -12.53
N GLU A 111 7.52 -18.89 -13.07
CA GLU A 111 8.41 -19.66 -13.93
C GLU A 111 8.74 -18.96 -15.26
N LYS A 112 7.97 -17.93 -15.64
CA LYS A 112 8.18 -17.12 -16.84
C LYS A 112 8.93 -15.83 -16.60
N VAL A 113 9.13 -15.41 -15.35
CA VAL A 113 9.81 -14.13 -15.05
C VAL A 113 11.24 -14.12 -15.60
N SER A 114 11.99 -15.22 -15.44
CA SER A 114 13.35 -15.32 -15.97
C SER A 114 13.40 -15.28 -17.51
N ASP A 115 12.42 -15.90 -18.18
CA ASP A 115 12.31 -15.84 -19.64
C ASP A 115 12.07 -14.40 -20.12
N LEU A 116 11.25 -13.61 -19.41
CA LEU A 116 10.95 -12.23 -19.79
C LEU A 116 12.17 -11.30 -19.61
N VAL A 117 12.90 -11.44 -18.50
CA VAL A 117 14.14 -10.67 -18.27
C VAL A 117 15.23 -11.05 -19.28
N ALA A 118 15.30 -12.32 -19.70
CA ALA A 118 16.21 -12.76 -20.75
C ALA A 118 15.79 -12.28 -22.16
N PHE A 119 14.50 -12.02 -22.36
CA PHE A 119 13.98 -11.48 -23.61
C PHE A 119 14.30 -10.01 -23.78
N ASP A 120 14.04 -9.19 -22.77
CA ASP A 120 14.24 -7.75 -22.80
C ASP A 120 14.57 -7.24 -21.39
N ALA A 121 15.71 -6.56 -21.26
CA ALA A 121 16.25 -6.10 -19.98
C ALA A 121 15.45 -4.92 -19.38
N SER A 122 14.64 -4.25 -20.21
CA SER A 122 13.85 -3.08 -19.83
C SER A 122 12.42 -3.43 -19.45
N MET A 123 12.07 -4.72 -19.49
CA MET A 123 10.81 -5.21 -18.94
C MET A 123 10.85 -5.30 -17.42
N THR A 124 9.71 -4.99 -16.79
CA THR A 124 9.53 -5.23 -15.35
C THR A 124 8.28 -6.05 -15.05
N VAL A 125 8.33 -6.81 -13.96
CA VAL A 125 7.21 -7.59 -13.44
C VAL A 125 7.07 -7.31 -11.95
N ASN A 126 5.92 -6.80 -11.52
CA ASN A 126 5.56 -6.64 -10.12
C ASN A 126 4.30 -7.46 -9.83
N ARG A 127 4.49 -8.67 -9.28
CA ARG A 127 3.39 -9.63 -9.07
C ARG A 127 2.39 -9.17 -8.01
N THR A 128 2.87 -8.55 -6.94
CA THR A 128 2.01 -8.03 -5.87
C THR A 128 1.08 -6.94 -6.39
N ALA A 129 1.60 -6.02 -7.20
CA ALA A 129 0.80 -4.98 -7.87
C ALA A 129 0.05 -5.47 -9.13
N GLY A 130 0.30 -6.71 -9.56
CA GLY A 130 -0.24 -7.30 -10.78
C GLY A 130 0.19 -6.54 -12.03
N GLU A 131 1.46 -6.15 -12.15
CA GLU A 131 1.97 -5.34 -13.25
C GLU A 131 2.98 -6.12 -14.11
N MET A 132 2.86 -5.93 -15.43
CA MET A 132 3.92 -6.18 -16.40
C MET A 132 4.12 -4.90 -17.20
N SER A 133 5.36 -4.43 -17.34
CA SER A 133 5.68 -3.22 -18.09
C SER A 133 6.78 -3.45 -19.13
N ALA A 134 6.78 -2.59 -20.14
CA ALA A 134 7.84 -2.45 -21.12
C ALA A 134 8.26 -0.98 -21.19
N ARG A 135 9.56 -0.72 -21.33
CA ARG A 135 10.15 0.61 -21.47
C ARG A 135 11.03 0.68 -22.71
N CYS A 136 10.90 1.78 -23.46
CA CYS A 136 11.60 2.03 -24.72
C CYS A 136 11.58 3.55 -25.05
N ASP A 137 11.99 3.94 -26.26
CA ASP A 137 11.84 5.29 -26.81
C ASP A 137 10.47 5.51 -27.48
N LEU A 138 9.85 4.45 -28.00
CA LEU A 138 8.62 4.50 -28.78
C LEU A 138 7.50 3.66 -28.16
N GLU A 139 6.25 4.15 -28.26
CA GLU A 139 5.07 3.39 -27.83
C GLU A 139 4.95 2.06 -28.59
N GLY A 140 5.13 2.09 -29.91
CA GLY A 140 4.98 0.87 -30.73
C GLY A 140 5.95 -0.24 -30.35
N HIS A 141 7.17 0.12 -29.91
CA HIS A 141 8.14 -0.85 -29.40
C HIS A 141 7.75 -1.40 -28.02
N ASN A 142 7.16 -0.59 -27.15
CA ASN A 142 6.59 -1.07 -25.90
C ASN A 142 5.44 -2.07 -26.15
N ILE A 143 4.56 -1.77 -27.10
CA ILE A 143 3.47 -2.67 -27.51
C ILE A 143 4.03 -3.99 -28.06
N LEU A 144 5.04 -3.92 -28.93
CA LEU A 144 5.74 -5.09 -29.48
C LEU A 144 6.35 -5.96 -28.37
N THR A 145 7.01 -5.33 -27.40
CA THR A 145 7.58 -5.99 -26.24
C THR A 145 6.51 -6.76 -25.45
N LEU A 146 5.40 -6.11 -25.11
CA LEU A 146 4.30 -6.71 -24.37
C LEU A 146 3.63 -7.88 -25.12
N ASN A 147 3.45 -7.75 -26.44
CA ASN A 147 2.91 -8.81 -27.30
C ASN A 147 3.83 -10.03 -27.37
N LEU A 148 5.14 -9.82 -27.54
CA LEU A 148 6.12 -10.91 -27.57
C LEU A 148 6.31 -11.55 -26.19
N ALA A 149 6.23 -10.77 -25.11
CA ALA A 149 6.19 -11.29 -23.75
C ALA A 149 4.99 -12.22 -23.54
N LYS A 150 3.81 -11.86 -24.04
CA LYS A 150 2.62 -12.73 -24.02
C LYS A 150 2.86 -14.05 -24.77
N ASP A 151 3.51 -14.00 -25.93
CA ASP A 151 3.86 -15.20 -26.69
C ASP A 151 4.86 -16.10 -25.96
N ILE A 152 5.82 -15.52 -25.22
CA ILE A 152 6.76 -16.26 -24.36
C ILE A 152 6.02 -16.93 -23.18
N ILE A 153 5.17 -16.16 -22.50
CA ILE A 153 4.40 -16.63 -21.33
C ILE A 153 3.51 -17.82 -21.70
N THR A 154 2.89 -17.78 -22.88
CA THR A 154 2.01 -18.84 -23.38
C THR A 154 2.75 -20.00 -24.06
N GLY A 155 4.08 -19.92 -24.17
CA GLY A 155 4.90 -20.94 -24.84
C GLY A 155 4.79 -20.93 -26.37
N LYS A 156 4.09 -19.94 -26.96
CA LYS A 156 4.00 -19.76 -28.41
C LYS A 156 5.35 -19.39 -29.03
N LYS A 157 6.23 -18.73 -28.28
CA LYS A 157 7.60 -18.42 -28.70
C LYS A 157 8.61 -18.74 -27.61
N SER A 158 9.81 -19.14 -28.01
CA SER A 158 10.98 -19.10 -27.13
C SER A 158 11.52 -17.67 -27.05
N VAL A 159 12.34 -17.39 -26.04
CA VAL A 159 13.06 -16.11 -25.90
C VAL A 159 13.83 -15.75 -27.16
N ALA A 160 14.61 -16.71 -27.71
CA ALA A 160 15.40 -16.49 -28.92
C ALA A 160 14.53 -16.15 -30.14
N GLN A 161 13.38 -16.85 -30.30
CA GLN A 161 12.45 -16.57 -31.39
C GLN A 161 11.83 -15.18 -31.22
N ALA A 162 11.41 -14.82 -30.01
CA ALA A 162 10.85 -13.51 -29.72
C ALA A 162 11.87 -12.38 -30.01
N ARG A 163 13.14 -12.53 -29.65
CA ARG A 163 14.19 -11.54 -29.96
C ARG A 163 14.39 -11.35 -31.46
N LYS A 164 14.39 -12.45 -32.24
CA LYS A 164 14.48 -12.40 -33.71
C LYS A 164 13.25 -11.72 -34.32
N ASP A 165 12.06 -12.06 -33.83
CA ASP A 165 10.81 -11.50 -34.32
C ASP A 165 10.68 -10.02 -33.96
N PHE A 166 11.21 -9.59 -32.81
CA PHE A 166 11.31 -8.18 -32.46
C PHE A 166 12.04 -7.40 -33.55
N GLY A 167 13.26 -7.83 -33.89
CA GLY A 167 14.05 -7.18 -34.94
C GLY A 167 13.33 -7.16 -36.30
N THR A 168 12.62 -8.24 -36.63
CA THR A 168 11.84 -8.33 -37.88
C THR A 168 10.69 -7.32 -37.91
N ASN A 169 9.92 -7.22 -36.81
CA ASN A 169 8.82 -6.25 -36.70
C ASN A 169 9.33 -4.81 -36.74
N VAL A 170 10.46 -4.50 -36.09
CA VAL A 170 11.06 -3.16 -36.16
C VAL A 170 11.50 -2.81 -37.58
N VAL A 171 12.11 -3.75 -38.32
CA VAL A 171 12.48 -3.51 -39.72
C VAL A 171 11.23 -3.29 -40.59
N ASP A 172 10.19 -4.10 -40.41
CA ASP A 172 8.95 -3.97 -41.16
C ASP A 172 8.23 -2.65 -40.88
N ASP A 173 8.22 -2.19 -39.63
CA ASP A 173 7.64 -0.89 -39.26
C ASP A 173 8.42 0.29 -39.87
N VAL A 174 9.76 0.23 -39.84
CA VAL A 174 10.62 1.23 -40.51
C VAL A 174 10.36 1.29 -42.03
N LEU A 175 9.98 0.17 -42.64
CA LEU A 175 9.58 0.10 -44.05
C LEU A 175 8.13 0.55 -44.31
N GLY A 176 7.43 1.07 -43.29
CA GLY A 176 6.06 1.56 -43.40
C GLY A 176 5.00 0.47 -43.49
N LYS A 177 5.32 -0.77 -43.11
CA LYS A 177 4.36 -1.88 -43.17
C LYS A 177 3.45 -1.95 -41.95
N HIS A 178 3.82 -1.27 -40.85
CA HIS A 178 3.05 -1.18 -39.60
C HIS A 178 2.51 -2.54 -39.13
N PRO A 179 3.40 -3.48 -38.74
CA PRO A 179 2.94 -4.79 -38.30
C PRO A 179 2.04 -4.67 -37.07
N VAL A 180 1.00 -5.50 -37.00
CA VAL A 180 -0.01 -5.46 -35.91
C VAL A 180 0.62 -5.48 -34.50
N TYR A 181 1.78 -6.14 -34.36
CA TYR A 181 2.49 -6.23 -33.09
C TYR A 181 3.02 -4.90 -32.56
N VAL A 182 3.24 -3.87 -33.41
CA VAL A 182 3.63 -2.52 -32.96
C VAL A 182 2.44 -1.57 -32.81
N GLU A 183 1.30 -1.87 -33.44
CA GLU A 183 0.16 -0.96 -33.47
C GLU A 183 -0.75 -1.09 -32.23
N LYS A 184 -0.95 -2.32 -31.75
CA LYS A 184 -1.85 -2.60 -30.64
C LYS A 184 -1.49 -3.89 -29.91
N LEU A 185 -1.97 -4.02 -28.67
CA LEU A 185 -1.92 -5.29 -27.97
C LEU A 185 -2.77 -6.32 -28.70
N THR A 186 -2.23 -7.52 -28.92
CA THR A 186 -2.91 -8.66 -29.56
C THR A 186 -3.68 -9.51 -28.56
N PHE A 187 -3.82 -9.03 -27.33
CA PHE A 187 -4.50 -9.68 -26.22
C PHE A 187 -5.11 -8.61 -25.30
N GLU A 188 -6.16 -8.99 -24.58
CA GLU A 188 -6.72 -8.16 -23.52
C GLU A 188 -5.91 -8.36 -22.23
N PRO A 189 -5.40 -7.28 -21.61
CA PRO A 189 -4.79 -7.36 -20.28
C PRO A 189 -5.75 -7.93 -19.23
N HIS A 190 -5.19 -8.41 -18.12
CA HIS A 190 -6.01 -8.87 -17.00
C HIS A 190 -6.74 -7.69 -16.35
N THR A 191 -7.83 -7.96 -15.63
CA THR A 191 -8.40 -6.96 -14.72
C THR A 191 -7.55 -6.85 -13.46
N MET A 192 -7.63 -5.73 -12.73
CA MET A 192 -6.96 -5.56 -11.44
C MET A 192 -7.18 -6.76 -10.50
N ALA A 193 -8.44 -7.23 -10.39
CA ALA A 193 -8.81 -8.36 -9.55
C ALA A 193 -8.18 -9.70 -9.98
N LYS A 194 -7.89 -9.89 -11.28
CA LYS A 194 -7.24 -11.10 -11.81
C LYS A 194 -5.71 -10.99 -11.85
N ALA A 195 -5.19 -9.76 -11.90
CA ALA A 195 -3.77 -9.49 -12.02
C ALA A 195 -3.04 -9.56 -10.68
N ALA A 196 -3.70 -9.15 -9.59
CA ALA A 196 -3.09 -9.10 -8.27
C ALA A 196 -2.75 -10.50 -7.75
N PHE A 197 -1.49 -10.70 -7.36
CA PHE A 197 -1.05 -11.87 -6.60
C PHE A 197 -0.48 -11.39 -5.27
N ALA A 198 -1.34 -11.26 -4.27
CA ALA A 198 -0.91 -10.88 -2.93
C ALA A 198 -0.08 -12.02 -2.30
N ASP A 199 1.06 -11.68 -1.72
CA ASP A 199 1.85 -12.61 -0.93
C ASP A 199 1.10 -13.05 0.32
N LYS A 200 1.54 -14.19 0.87
CA LYS A 200 0.97 -14.76 2.10
C LYS A 200 1.94 -14.53 3.27
N PRO A 201 1.44 -14.17 4.46
CA PRO A 201 2.26 -14.09 5.66
C PRO A 201 2.95 -15.43 5.96
N ILE A 202 4.23 -15.38 6.33
CA ILE A 202 5.00 -16.56 6.73
C ILE A 202 5.18 -16.70 8.24
N ILE A 203 5.01 -15.60 9.00
CA ILE A 203 5.15 -15.66 10.45
C ILE A 203 3.94 -16.42 11.00
N PRO A 204 4.15 -17.54 11.70
CA PRO A 204 3.05 -18.36 12.22
C PRO A 204 2.11 -17.53 13.10
N GLY A 205 0.80 -17.57 12.82
CA GLY A 205 -0.21 -16.83 13.57
C GLY A 205 -0.40 -15.37 13.14
N SER A 206 0.22 -14.94 12.05
CA SER A 206 0.05 -13.57 11.53
C SER A 206 -1.40 -13.29 11.13
N PRO A 207 -1.82 -12.01 11.20
CA PRO A 207 -3.05 -11.58 10.58
C PRO A 207 -3.09 -11.89 9.09
N ILE A 208 -4.27 -12.28 8.61
CA ILE A 208 -4.60 -12.39 7.19
C ILE A 208 -5.63 -11.33 6.83
N ARG A 209 -5.60 -10.84 5.59
CA ARG A 209 -6.64 -9.91 5.10
C ARG A 209 -7.97 -10.63 4.94
N SER A 210 -9.07 -9.97 5.28
CA SER A 210 -10.40 -10.52 5.01
C SER A 210 -10.66 -10.64 3.50
N GLU A 211 -11.13 -11.82 3.06
CA GLU A 211 -11.41 -12.08 1.63
C GLU A 211 -12.71 -11.41 1.15
N LYS A 212 -13.56 -10.94 2.07
CA LYS A 212 -14.84 -10.28 1.79
C LYS A 212 -15.03 -9.14 2.78
N GLY A 213 -15.19 -7.91 2.27
CA GLY A 213 -15.29 -6.67 3.05
C GLY A 213 -16.52 -6.52 3.97
N ASP A 214 -17.18 -7.61 4.38
CA ASP A 214 -18.44 -7.60 5.14
C ASP A 214 -18.51 -8.74 6.19
N VAL A 215 -17.49 -8.90 7.04
CA VAL A 215 -17.67 -9.73 8.24
C VAL A 215 -18.37 -8.88 9.31
N LYS A 216 -19.69 -9.06 9.40
CA LYS A 216 -20.63 -8.20 10.14
C LYS A 216 -20.65 -8.43 11.67
N ALA A 217 -19.63 -9.02 12.27
CA ALA A 217 -19.55 -9.18 13.72
C ALA A 217 -18.10 -9.33 14.22
N MET A 218 -17.75 -8.55 15.25
CA MET A 218 -16.49 -8.67 15.98
C MET A 218 -16.44 -10.02 16.68
N GLY A 219 -15.65 -10.93 16.11
CA GLY A 219 -15.36 -12.25 16.65
C GLY A 219 -13.91 -12.35 17.10
N ASP A 220 -13.56 -13.47 17.75
CA ASP A 220 -12.23 -13.70 18.30
C ASP A 220 -11.09 -13.43 17.30
N ALA A 221 -11.29 -13.72 16.01
CA ALA A 221 -10.32 -13.44 14.94
C ALA A 221 -10.04 -11.93 14.73
N GLU A 222 -11.08 -11.10 14.77
CA GLU A 222 -10.94 -9.64 14.64
C GLU A 222 -10.36 -9.05 15.93
N VAL A 223 -10.75 -9.56 17.10
CA VAL A 223 -10.19 -9.16 18.40
C VAL A 223 -8.68 -9.41 18.45
N LEU A 224 -8.23 -10.60 18.04
CA LEU A 224 -6.80 -10.92 17.94
C LEU A 224 -6.07 -9.93 17.02
N ALA A 225 -6.66 -9.60 15.88
CA ALA A 225 -6.07 -8.69 14.91
C ALA A 225 -6.02 -7.23 15.43
N PHE A 226 -7.01 -6.79 16.21
CA PHE A 226 -7.00 -5.49 16.89
C PHE A 226 -5.85 -5.36 17.89
N VAL A 227 -5.62 -6.38 18.72
CA VAL A 227 -4.50 -6.37 19.68
C VAL A 227 -3.17 -6.32 18.92
N ILE A 228 -3.01 -7.16 17.89
CA ILE A 228 -1.79 -7.18 17.06
C ILE A 228 -1.57 -5.83 16.37
N ALA A 229 -2.60 -5.21 15.81
CA ALA A 229 -2.53 -3.90 15.17
C ALA A 229 -2.17 -2.77 16.15
N THR A 230 -2.66 -2.86 17.39
CA THR A 230 -2.30 -1.93 18.46
C THR A 230 -0.82 -2.08 18.83
N ASP A 231 -0.35 -3.32 19.04
CA ASP A 231 1.05 -3.60 19.34
C ASP A 231 1.98 -3.14 18.20
N ASP A 232 1.60 -3.36 16.93
CA ASP A 232 2.35 -2.87 15.76
C ASP A 232 2.54 -1.34 15.82
N ASN A 233 1.48 -0.59 16.11
CA ASN A 233 1.52 0.86 16.21
C ASN A 233 2.44 1.35 17.35
N GLU A 234 2.35 0.71 18.53
CA GLU A 234 3.19 1.05 19.69
C GLU A 234 4.67 0.71 19.44
N VAL A 235 4.95 -0.44 18.81
CA VAL A 235 6.31 -0.82 18.40
C VAL A 235 6.91 0.18 17.41
N LEU A 236 6.14 0.65 16.42
CA LEU A 236 6.60 1.65 15.46
C LEU A 236 6.88 3.00 16.13
N ALA A 237 6.01 3.48 17.01
CA ALA A 237 6.21 4.73 17.74
C ALA A 237 7.42 4.65 18.68
N ALA A 238 7.55 3.55 19.41
CA ALA A 238 8.69 3.28 20.29
C ALA A 238 10.02 3.16 19.52
N ALA A 239 10.01 2.52 18.35
CA ALA A 239 11.18 2.42 17.49
C ALA A 239 11.62 3.78 16.94
N GLU A 240 10.67 4.68 16.64
CA GLU A 240 10.99 6.04 16.23
C GLU A 240 11.58 6.87 17.38
N ALA A 241 10.99 6.80 18.58
CA ALA A 241 11.51 7.50 19.77
C ALA A 241 12.96 7.11 20.10
N GLN A 242 13.33 5.84 19.90
CA GLN A 242 14.70 5.37 20.14
C GLN A 242 15.75 6.02 19.23
N LYS A 243 15.37 6.58 18.08
CA LYS A 243 16.29 7.25 17.14
C LYS A 243 16.49 8.74 17.46
N LYS A 244 15.62 9.35 18.27
CA LYS A 244 15.65 10.78 18.58
C LYS A 244 16.72 11.14 19.60
N ASP A 245 17.08 12.42 19.63
CA ASP A 245 17.97 12.99 20.64
C ASP A 245 17.17 13.40 21.88
N ILE A 246 16.83 12.42 22.70
CA ILE A 246 15.94 12.54 23.86
C ILE A 246 16.59 12.00 25.13
N SER A 247 16.02 12.37 26.27
CA SER A 247 16.44 11.97 27.61
C SER A 247 16.53 10.46 27.75
N LYS A 248 17.40 10.02 28.67
CA LYS A 248 17.61 8.60 28.93
C LYS A 248 16.32 7.94 29.41
N GLU A 249 15.55 8.66 30.22
CA GLU A 249 14.29 8.21 30.81
C GLU A 249 13.25 7.90 29.72
N VAL A 250 13.03 8.82 28.78
CA VAL A 250 12.08 8.61 27.67
C VAL A 250 12.59 7.53 26.71
N LYS A 251 13.90 7.50 26.43
CA LYS A 251 14.51 6.47 25.57
C LYS A 251 14.40 5.07 26.18
N ASP A 252 14.55 4.93 27.50
CA ASP A 252 14.40 3.63 28.17
C ASP A 252 12.94 3.18 28.26
N TYR A 253 12.00 4.11 28.46
CA TYR A 253 10.57 3.83 28.33
C TYR A 253 10.20 3.32 26.93
N ALA A 254 10.69 3.98 25.88
CA ALA A 254 10.48 3.53 24.51
C ALA A 254 11.08 2.13 24.24
N LYS A 255 12.26 1.82 24.77
CA LYS A 255 12.83 0.46 24.67
C LYS A 255 11.95 -0.58 25.36
N MET A 256 11.42 -0.25 26.53
CA MET A 256 10.50 -1.12 27.27
C MET A 256 9.25 -1.39 26.44
N LEU A 257 8.58 -0.36 25.92
CA LEU A 257 7.39 -0.52 25.09
C LEU A 257 7.66 -1.39 23.86
N HIS A 258 8.72 -1.12 23.11
CA HIS A 258 9.08 -1.92 21.94
C HIS A 258 9.19 -3.41 22.31
N MET A 259 9.92 -3.72 23.39
CA MET A 259 10.10 -5.11 23.82
C MET A 259 8.81 -5.76 24.30
N GLU A 260 8.02 -5.08 25.13
CA GLU A 260 6.84 -5.66 25.77
C GLU A 260 5.67 -5.80 24.80
N HIS A 261 5.42 -4.82 23.92
CA HIS A 261 4.43 -4.96 22.85
C HIS A 261 4.83 -6.04 21.85
N GLY A 262 6.10 -6.13 21.45
CA GLY A 262 6.57 -7.22 20.59
C GLY A 262 6.40 -8.62 21.23
N LYS A 263 6.57 -8.74 22.55
CA LYS A 263 6.28 -9.99 23.28
C LYS A 263 4.78 -10.29 23.31
N ASN A 264 3.94 -9.30 23.59
CA ASN A 264 2.48 -9.46 23.60
C ASN A 264 1.97 -9.89 22.22
N GLN A 265 2.42 -9.22 21.16
CA GLN A 265 2.10 -9.55 19.79
C GLN A 265 2.41 -11.02 19.47
N LYS A 266 3.62 -11.49 19.79
CA LYS A 266 4.03 -12.89 19.60
C LYS A 266 3.14 -13.86 20.38
N THR A 267 2.80 -13.53 21.62
CA THR A 267 1.90 -14.34 22.46
C THR A 267 0.51 -14.43 21.85
N VAL A 268 -0.06 -13.31 21.40
CA VAL A 268 -1.39 -13.22 20.78
C VAL A 268 -1.44 -13.99 19.46
N MET A 269 -0.41 -13.89 18.62
CA MET A 269 -0.28 -14.69 17.39
C MET A 269 -0.27 -16.19 17.70
N GLY A 270 0.54 -16.61 18.68
CA GLY A 270 0.60 -18.01 19.13
C GLY A 270 -0.73 -18.49 19.72
N LEU A 271 -1.43 -17.64 20.46
CA LEU A 271 -2.75 -17.94 21.01
C LEU A 271 -3.78 -18.15 19.90
N GLY A 272 -3.81 -17.28 18.88
CA GLY A 272 -4.69 -17.43 17.72
C GLY A 272 -4.54 -18.79 17.04
N GLN A 273 -3.30 -19.26 16.90
CA GLN A 273 -3.05 -20.62 16.39
C GLN A 273 -3.59 -21.70 17.31
N LYS A 274 -3.31 -21.59 18.62
CA LYS A 274 -3.74 -22.56 19.64
C LYS A 274 -5.26 -22.71 19.68
N ILE A 275 -5.99 -21.59 19.62
CA ILE A 275 -7.46 -21.59 19.63
C ILE A 275 -8.08 -21.76 18.24
N LYS A 276 -7.26 -21.96 17.20
CA LYS A 276 -7.67 -22.10 15.79
C LYS A 276 -8.51 -20.92 15.28
N SER A 277 -8.19 -19.72 15.74
CA SER A 277 -8.80 -18.46 15.31
C SER A 277 -7.70 -17.61 14.67
N THR A 278 -7.60 -17.65 13.34
CA THR A 278 -6.61 -16.88 12.60
C THR A 278 -6.94 -15.39 12.72
N PRO A 279 -6.02 -14.53 13.19
CA PRO A 279 -6.28 -13.10 13.25
C PRO A 279 -6.66 -12.57 11.86
N THR A 280 -7.73 -11.79 11.77
CA THR A 280 -8.27 -11.32 10.49
C THR A 280 -8.29 -9.79 10.45
N ASP A 281 -7.50 -9.22 9.54
CA ASP A 281 -7.51 -7.78 9.26
C ASP A 281 -8.78 -7.42 8.49
N THR A 282 -9.72 -6.84 9.22
CA THR A 282 -10.93 -6.21 8.68
C THR A 282 -10.65 -4.74 8.33
N LYS A 283 -11.65 -4.07 7.76
CA LYS A 283 -11.57 -2.62 7.51
C LYS A 283 -11.32 -1.83 8.79
N ALA A 284 -11.95 -2.18 9.90
CA ALA A 284 -11.80 -1.47 11.16
C ALA A 284 -10.38 -1.65 11.75
N VAL A 285 -9.82 -2.85 11.60
CA VAL A 285 -8.44 -3.16 12.01
C VAL A 285 -7.42 -2.44 11.12
N ASP A 286 -7.68 -2.31 9.82
CA ASP A 286 -6.87 -1.50 8.89
C ASP A 286 -6.95 0.00 9.23
N GLU A 287 -8.15 0.52 9.50
CA GLU A 287 -8.36 1.91 9.95
C GLU A 287 -7.57 2.22 11.23
N LEU A 288 -7.43 1.27 12.16
CA LEU A 288 -6.59 1.43 13.35
C LEU A 288 -5.10 1.58 13.01
N ARG A 289 -4.57 0.81 12.04
CA ARG A 289 -3.18 0.96 11.58
C ARG A 289 -2.97 2.29 10.85
N VAL A 290 -3.94 2.70 10.03
CA VAL A 290 -3.93 4.01 9.37
C VAL A 290 -3.90 5.15 10.41
N LYS A 291 -4.73 5.07 11.45
CA LYS A 291 -4.69 6.04 12.56
C LYS A 291 -3.32 6.05 13.24
N GLY A 292 -2.73 4.89 13.52
CA GLY A 292 -1.38 4.78 14.09
C GLY A 292 -0.33 5.49 13.23
N ALA A 293 -0.36 5.28 11.92
CA ALA A 293 0.53 5.96 10.98
C ALA A 293 0.32 7.49 10.96
N GLN A 294 -0.94 7.96 11.04
CA GLN A 294 -1.27 9.39 11.13
C GLN A 294 -0.83 10.02 12.45
N ASP A 295 -0.88 9.29 13.55
CA ASP A 295 -0.41 9.78 14.84
C ASP A 295 1.13 9.81 14.87
N LEU A 296 1.79 8.79 14.32
CA LEU A 296 3.25 8.76 14.17
C LEU A 296 3.77 9.87 13.25
N SER A 297 3.07 10.20 12.16
CA SER A 297 3.52 11.26 11.23
C SER A 297 3.55 12.64 11.86
N LYS A 298 2.81 12.87 12.96
CA LYS A 298 2.87 14.11 13.76
C LYS A 298 4.11 14.15 14.67
N LEU A 299 4.63 12.99 15.06
CA LEU A 299 5.80 12.87 15.95
C LEU A 299 7.12 12.89 15.17
N VAL A 300 7.18 12.23 14.00
CA VAL A 300 8.41 12.08 13.20
C VAL A 300 9.15 13.40 12.93
N PRO A 301 8.49 14.54 12.62
CA PRO A 301 9.18 15.81 12.37
C PRO A 301 9.77 16.47 13.62
N LEU A 302 9.38 16.03 14.82
CA LEU A 302 9.83 16.61 16.09
C LEU A 302 11.15 15.97 16.54
N ASP A 303 11.91 16.70 17.36
CA ASP A 303 13.11 16.20 18.04
C ASP A 303 13.24 16.82 19.45
N GLY A 304 14.20 16.33 20.24
CA GLY A 304 14.51 16.88 21.55
C GLY A 304 13.31 16.96 22.49
N LYS A 305 13.21 18.08 23.22
CA LYS A 305 12.16 18.31 24.22
C LYS A 305 10.74 18.37 23.64
N GLU A 306 10.61 18.87 22.41
CA GLU A 306 9.31 18.92 21.73
C GLU A 306 8.82 17.50 21.41
N PHE A 307 9.72 16.64 20.93
CA PHE A 307 9.42 15.22 20.73
C PHE A 307 9.09 14.52 22.05
N GLU A 308 9.91 14.69 23.10
CA GLU A 308 9.68 14.05 24.41
C GLU A 308 8.27 14.32 24.91
N LYS A 309 7.87 15.60 24.92
CA LYS A 309 6.54 16.01 25.36
C LYS A 309 5.45 15.39 24.49
N ALA A 310 5.55 15.52 23.16
CA ALA A 310 4.53 15.01 22.25
C ALA A 310 4.40 13.48 22.30
N TYR A 311 5.52 12.76 22.41
CA TYR A 311 5.56 11.32 22.54
C TYR A 311 4.91 10.86 23.85
N MET A 312 5.29 11.43 24.99
CA MET A 312 4.69 11.04 26.27
C MET A 312 3.20 11.43 26.36
N ASP A 313 2.80 12.58 25.81
CA ASP A 313 1.39 12.97 25.68
C ASP A 313 0.61 11.92 24.86
N ALA A 314 1.19 11.44 23.74
CA ALA A 314 0.60 10.41 22.89
C ALA A 314 0.52 9.05 23.59
N MET A 315 1.56 8.62 24.31
CA MET A 315 1.57 7.35 25.05
C MET A 315 0.50 7.33 26.14
N VAL A 316 0.40 8.39 26.95
CA VAL A 316 -0.65 8.50 27.98
C VAL A 316 -2.05 8.45 27.35
N LYS A 317 -2.27 9.20 26.27
CA LYS A 317 -3.57 9.22 25.58
C LYS A 317 -3.91 7.84 24.98
N GLY A 318 -2.99 7.26 24.20
CA GLY A 318 -3.19 5.99 23.50
C GLY A 318 -3.46 4.83 24.46
N HIS A 319 -2.68 4.71 25.54
CA HIS A 319 -2.89 3.64 26.53
C HIS A 319 -4.25 3.77 27.23
N ASN A 320 -4.74 4.98 27.53
CA ASN A 320 -6.10 5.18 28.06
C ASN A 320 -7.19 4.75 27.07
N GLU A 321 -7.03 5.11 25.79
CA GLU A 321 -7.97 4.72 24.72
C GLU A 321 -8.01 3.20 24.56
N VAL A 322 -6.85 2.53 24.56
CA VAL A 322 -6.73 1.07 24.43
C VAL A 322 -7.33 0.35 25.64
N ILE A 323 -7.08 0.81 26.87
CA ILE A 323 -7.73 0.22 28.06
C ILE A 323 -9.25 0.31 27.95
N SER A 324 -9.77 1.47 27.55
CA SER A 324 -11.21 1.68 27.36
C SER A 324 -11.78 0.76 26.27
N MET A 325 -11.03 0.55 25.18
CA MET A 325 -11.39 -0.36 24.11
C MET A 325 -11.37 -1.83 24.56
N ILE A 326 -10.36 -2.24 25.33
CA ILE A 326 -10.28 -3.59 25.89
C ILE A 326 -11.50 -3.87 26.76
N ASP A 327 -11.79 -2.98 27.72
CA ASP A 327 -12.86 -3.16 28.71
C ASP A 327 -14.25 -3.07 28.05
N GLY A 328 -14.46 -2.09 27.15
CA GLY A 328 -15.77 -1.78 26.58
C GLY A 328 -16.12 -2.52 25.30
N GLN A 329 -15.14 -3.04 24.56
CA GLN A 329 -15.35 -3.61 23.22
C GLN A 329 -14.72 -4.98 23.05
N LEU A 330 -13.40 -5.12 23.27
CA LEU A 330 -12.68 -6.37 22.98
C LEU A 330 -13.11 -7.52 23.91
N ILE A 331 -13.12 -7.30 25.23
CA ILE A 331 -13.52 -8.31 26.21
C ILE A 331 -15.00 -8.72 26.04
N PRO A 332 -15.96 -7.78 25.84
CA PRO A 332 -17.35 -8.13 25.54
C PRO A 332 -17.57 -8.89 24.23
N ALA A 333 -16.80 -8.60 23.18
CA ALA A 333 -16.91 -9.29 21.89
C ALA A 333 -16.27 -10.68 21.88
N THR A 334 -15.37 -10.95 22.83
CA THR A 334 -14.62 -12.21 22.91
C THR A 334 -15.47 -13.35 23.44
N LYS A 335 -15.50 -14.45 22.69
CA LYS A 335 -16.19 -15.70 23.06
C LYS A 335 -15.25 -16.72 23.68
N ASN A 336 -14.01 -16.79 23.19
CA ASN A 336 -13.02 -17.76 23.69
C ASN A 336 -12.49 -17.36 25.07
N GLY A 337 -12.52 -18.30 26.02
CA GLY A 337 -12.07 -18.05 27.40
C GLY A 337 -10.57 -17.79 27.55
N GLU A 338 -9.73 -18.43 26.73
CA GLU A 338 -8.28 -18.18 26.75
C GLU A 338 -7.94 -16.80 26.18
N LEU A 339 -8.62 -16.39 25.10
CA LEU A 339 -8.48 -15.03 24.57
C LEU A 339 -8.97 -13.98 25.56
N LYS A 340 -10.07 -14.23 26.26
CA LYS A 340 -10.57 -13.31 27.29
C LYS A 340 -9.57 -13.15 28.43
N LYS A 341 -8.94 -14.24 28.86
CA LYS A 341 -7.87 -14.21 29.85
C LYS A 341 -6.67 -13.42 29.34
N GLN A 342 -6.23 -13.67 28.10
CA GLN A 342 -5.13 -12.93 27.49
C GLN A 342 -5.41 -11.43 27.42
N LEU A 343 -6.63 -11.01 27.07
CA LEU A 343 -7.01 -9.60 27.06
C LEU A 343 -6.93 -8.95 28.44
N MET A 344 -7.30 -9.68 29.50
CA MET A 344 -7.16 -9.18 30.88
C MET A 344 -5.70 -9.00 31.27
N GLU A 345 -4.82 -9.95 30.89
CA GLU A 345 -3.37 -9.82 31.09
C GLU A 345 -2.80 -8.63 30.29
N THR A 346 -3.15 -8.52 29.00
CA THR A 346 -2.76 -7.37 28.16
C THR A 346 -3.21 -6.04 28.77
N ARG A 347 -4.46 -5.95 29.26
CA ARG A 347 -5.00 -4.76 29.92
C ARG A 347 -4.19 -4.35 31.16
N GLU A 348 -3.74 -5.32 31.95
CA GLU A 348 -2.89 -5.08 33.12
C GLU A 348 -1.54 -4.50 32.70
N HIS A 349 -0.90 -5.08 31.67
CA HIS A 349 0.35 -4.55 31.11
C HIS A 349 0.22 -3.13 30.58
N VAL A 350 -0.82 -2.83 29.78
CA VAL A 350 -1.08 -1.47 29.28
C VAL A 350 -1.32 -0.49 30.44
N SER A 351 -1.93 -0.94 31.54
CA SER A 351 -2.10 -0.11 32.74
C SER A 351 -0.76 0.22 33.41
N MET A 352 0.15 -0.75 33.50
CA MET A 352 1.51 -0.52 34.03
C MET A 352 2.30 0.47 33.15
N HIS A 353 2.22 0.30 31.83
CA HIS A 353 2.85 1.22 30.88
C HIS A 353 2.31 2.64 30.97
N LEU A 354 1.00 2.79 31.13
CA LEU A 354 0.33 4.08 31.30
C LEU A 354 0.80 4.80 32.57
N GLU A 355 0.89 4.08 33.69
CA GLU A 355 1.33 4.68 34.95
C GLU A 355 2.79 5.13 34.87
N GLU A 356 3.66 4.36 34.21
CA GLU A 356 5.03 4.79 33.96
C GLU A 356 5.09 6.01 33.02
N ALA A 357 4.26 6.04 31.98
CA ALA A 357 4.17 7.19 31.07
C ALA A 357 3.80 8.48 31.81
N LYS A 358 2.81 8.42 32.70
CA LYS A 358 2.37 9.58 33.51
C LYS A 358 3.47 10.09 34.44
N LYS A 359 4.25 9.19 35.05
CA LYS A 359 5.38 9.60 35.91
C LYS A 359 6.43 10.34 35.11
N ILE A 360 6.79 9.85 33.92
CA ILE A 360 7.77 10.51 33.06
C ILE A 360 7.21 11.86 32.58
N GLN A 361 5.97 11.88 32.08
CA GLN A 361 5.29 13.10 31.61
C GLN A 361 5.25 14.20 32.67
N ALA A 362 5.02 13.86 33.94
CA ALA A 362 5.00 14.83 35.04
C ALA A 362 6.35 15.50 35.32
N ASN A 363 7.45 14.93 34.81
CA ASN A 363 8.82 15.40 35.02
C ASN A 363 9.45 16.03 33.76
N LEU A 364 8.68 16.20 32.66
CA LEU A 364 9.17 16.76 31.39
C LEU A 364 9.12 18.29 31.32
#